data_AF-J0R1J6-F1
#
_entry.id   AF-J0R1J6-F1
#
_cell.length_a   1.000
_cell.length_b   1.000
_cell.length_c   1.000
_cell.angle_alpha   90.00
_cell.angle_beta   90.00
_cell.angle_gamma   90.00
#
_symmetry.space_group_name_H-M   'P 1'
#
loop_
_entity.id
_entity.type
_entity.pdbx_description
1 polymer ?
#
loop_
_entity_poly.entity_id
_entity_poly.type
_entity_poly.pdbx_seq_one_letter_code
_entity_poly.pdbx_strand_id
1 'polypeptide(L)' 'MPVPVKVQGIGFIEFSTDEDEIDTLVHLIATLGFSHVGRHKTKNVDLYTQTQIKWIITHDQKGFSN' A
#
# COMPACT_ATOMS: atom_id res chain seq x y z
N MET A 1 -27.16 -18.58 6.68
CA MET A 1 -25.99 -17.70 6.42
C MET A 1 -25.91 -16.65 7.53
N PRO A 2 -24.70 -16.22 7.96
CA PRO A 2 -24.58 -15.16 8.96
C PRO A 2 -25.15 -13.83 8.43
N VAL A 3 -25.53 -12.95 9.35
CA VAL A 3 -26.08 -11.62 9.00
C VAL A 3 -24.98 -10.76 8.37
N PRO A 4 -25.22 -10.06 7.25
CA PRO A 4 -24.24 -9.18 6.64
C PRO A 4 -23.76 -8.08 7.59
N VAL A 5 -22.46 -7.79 7.56
CA VAL A 5 -21.85 -6.70 8.35
C VAL A 5 -21.81 -5.42 7.51
N LYS A 6 -22.02 -4.26 8.16
CA LYS A 6 -21.96 -2.96 7.49
C LYS A 6 -20.51 -2.59 7.15
N VAL A 7 -20.26 -2.22 5.88
CA VAL A 7 -18.98 -1.66 5.43
C VAL A 7 -18.79 -0.26 6.01
N GLN A 8 -17.62 -0.02 6.61
CA GLN A 8 -17.31 1.26 7.29
C GLN A 8 -16.52 2.24 6.39
N GLY A 9 -15.78 1.73 5.40
CA GLY A 9 -14.98 2.54 4.48
C GLY A 9 -13.79 1.77 3.92
N ILE A 10 -12.87 2.50 3.30
CA ILE A 10 -11.60 1.97 2.77
C ILE A 10 -10.53 2.11 3.84
N GLY A 11 -9.89 1.00 4.22
CA GLY A 11 -8.83 0.99 5.22
C GLY A 11 -7.47 1.44 4.65
N PHE A 12 -7.11 0.92 3.48
CA PHE A 12 -5.89 1.23 2.74
C PHE A 12 -6.02 0.70 1.31
N ILE A 13 -5.07 1.09 0.46
CA ILE A 13 -4.82 0.47 -0.84
C ILE A 13 -3.44 -0.17 -0.78
N GLU A 14 -3.32 -1.41 -1.25
CA GLU A 14 -2.04 -2.11 -1.36
C GLU A 14 -1.63 -2.20 -2.82
N PHE A 15 -0.36 -1.88 -3.08
CA PHE A 15 0.28 -2.04 -4.37
C PHE A 15 1.44 -3.02 -4.24
N SER A 16 1.54 -3.92 -5.19
CA SER A 16 2.68 -4.82 -5.38
C SER A 16 3.07 -4.72 -6.85
N THR A 17 4.31 -4.38 -7.12
CA THR A 17 4.87 -4.36 -8.48
C THR A 17 6.30 -4.88 -8.46
N ASP A 18 6.88 -5.09 -9.64
CA ASP A 18 8.25 -5.53 -9.81
C ASP A 18 9.23 -4.47 -9.27
N GLU A 19 10.41 -4.93 -8.85
CA GLU A 19 11.42 -4.10 -8.16
C GLU A 19 11.80 -2.85 -8.98
N ASP A 20 11.87 -2.99 -10.31
CA ASP A 20 12.19 -1.92 -11.24
C ASP A 20 11.09 -0.85 -11.36
N GLU A 21 9.83 -1.19 -11.04
CA GLU A 21 8.67 -0.29 -11.15
C GLU A 21 8.32 0.39 -9.82
N ILE A 22 8.77 -0.16 -8.69
CA ILE A 22 8.49 0.36 -7.36
C ILE A 22 9.00 1.80 -7.22
N ASP A 23 10.22 2.08 -7.65
CA ASP A 23 10.80 3.41 -7.52
C ASP A 23 10.00 4.45 -8.31
N THR A 24 9.49 4.05 -9.48
CA THR A 24 8.61 4.89 -10.30
C THR A 24 7.29 5.17 -9.58
N LEU A 25 6.67 4.15 -8.97
CA LEU A 25 5.45 4.30 -8.19
C LEU A 25 5.65 5.21 -6.98
N VAL A 26 6.73 5.01 -6.22
CA VAL A 26 7.08 5.82 -5.04
C VAL A 26 7.27 7.28 -5.43
N HIS A 27 8.00 7.56 -6.53
CA HIS A 27 8.16 8.92 -7.03
C HIS A 27 6.82 9.54 -7.43
N LEU A 28 5.96 8.81 -8.13
CA LEU A 28 4.64 9.29 -8.54
C LEU A 28 3.81 9.71 -7.33
N ILE A 29 3.68 8.85 -6.31
CA ILE A 29 2.84 9.18 -5.16
C ILE A 29 3.45 10.29 -4.29
N ALA A 30 4.78 10.42 -4.27
CA ALA A 30 5.44 11.54 -3.61
C ALA A 30 5.01 12.88 -4.25
N THR A 31 4.89 12.94 -5.59
CA THR A 31 4.39 14.14 -6.27
C THR A 31 2.93 14.49 -5.93
N LEU A 32 2.13 13.49 -5.53
CA LEU A 32 0.75 13.67 -5.09
C LEU A 32 0.66 14.11 -3.62
N GLY A 33 1.78 14.19 -2.91
CA GLY A 33 1.86 14.61 -1.51
C GLY A 33 1.78 13.46 -0.50
N PHE A 34 1.96 12.21 -0.94
CA PHE A 34 2.16 11.09 -0.02
C PHE A 34 3.56 11.15 0.56
N SER A 35 3.68 10.80 1.85
CA SER A 35 4.96 10.70 2.55
C SER A 35 5.11 9.32 3.17
N HIS A 36 6.34 8.80 3.16
CA HIS A 36 6.68 7.59 3.89
C HIS A 36 6.55 7.84 5.40
N VAL A 37 5.83 6.97 6.11
CA VAL A 37 5.60 7.11 7.56
C VAL A 37 5.97 5.87 8.36
N GLY A 38 6.38 4.78 7.69
CA GLY A 38 6.82 3.60 8.40
C GLY A 38 7.13 2.42 7.49
N ARG A 39 7.92 1.52 8.05
CA ARG A 39 8.34 0.25 7.45
C ARG A 39 7.79 -0.89 8.30
N HIS A 40 7.28 -1.94 7.68
CA HIS A 40 6.86 -3.13 8.41
C HIS A 40 8.06 -3.80 9.10
N LYS A 41 7.86 -4.31 10.32
CA LYS A 41 8.96 -4.81 11.17
C LYS A 41 9.70 -6.02 10.61
N THR A 42 9.01 -6.86 9.85
CA THR A 42 9.52 -8.17 9.40
C THR A 42 9.30 -8.46 7.93
N LYS A 43 8.58 -7.59 7.21
CA LYS A 43 8.23 -7.81 5.79
C LYS A 43 8.80 -6.67 4.96
N ASN A 44 9.02 -6.94 3.68
CA ASN A 44 9.46 -5.94 2.72
C ASN A 44 8.29 -5.03 2.31
N VAL A 45 7.74 -4.27 3.26
CA VAL A 45 6.51 -3.48 3.09
C VAL A 45 6.68 -2.08 3.69
N ASP A 46 6.29 -1.07 2.93
CA ASP A 46 6.32 0.34 3.31
C ASP A 46 4.93 0.96 3.37
N LEU A 47 4.74 1.87 4.34
CA LEU A 47 3.50 2.62 4.55
C LEU A 47 3.71 4.08 4.15
N TYR A 48 2.89 4.52 3.19
CA TYR A 48 2.82 5.91 2.74
C TYR A 48 1.46 6.50 3.10
N THR A 49 1.43 7.76 3.49
CA THR A 49 0.18 8.45 3.82
C THR A 49 0.10 9.86 3.27
N GLN A 50 -1.11 10.27 2.93
CA GLN A 50 -1.50 11.66 2.70
C GLN A 50 -2.79 11.89 3.47
N THR A 51 -2.75 12.70 4.52
CA THR A 51 -3.87 12.88 5.45
C THR A 51 -4.38 11.53 6.00
N GLN A 52 -5.61 11.12 5.67
CA GLN A 52 -6.23 9.87 6.13
C GLN A 52 -6.05 8.70 5.15
N ILE A 53 -5.49 8.95 3.96
CA ILE A 53 -5.30 7.92 2.93
C ILE A 53 -4.03 7.13 3.24
N LYS A 54 -4.13 5.81 3.19
CA LYS A 54 -3.04 4.88 3.49
C LYS A 54 -2.72 4.02 2.27
N TRP A 55 -1.45 4.02 1.89
CA TRP A 55 -0.90 3.21 0.83
C TRP A 55 0.12 2.25 1.42
N ILE A 56 -0.08 0.97 1.16
CA ILE A 56 0.86 -0.09 1.50
C ILE A 56 1.57 -0.47 0.21
N ILE A 57 2.90 -0.37 0.17
CA ILE A 57 3.71 -0.81 -0.97
C ILE A 57 4.49 -2.02 -0.53
N THR A 58 4.24 -3.15 -1.19
CA THR A 58 4.95 -4.40 -0.98
C THR A 58 6.04 -4.54 -2.03
N HIS A 59 7.27 -4.75 -1.57
CA HIS A 59 8.48 -4.86 -2.39
C HIS A 59 8.88 -6.33 -2.65
N ASP A 60 7.91 -7.25 -2.64
CA ASP A 60 8.15 -8.67 -2.89
C ASP A 60 7.80 -9.04 -4.34
N GLN A 61 8.65 -9.85 -4.98
CA GLN A 61 8.51 -10.35 -6.37
C GLN A 61 7.27 -11.22 -6.62
N LYS A 62 6.48 -11.52 -5.59
CA LYS A 62 5.23 -12.27 -5.69
C LYS A 62 4.08 -11.38 -5.28
N GLY A 63 3.64 -10.53 -6.20
CA GLY A 63 2.29 -9.97 -6.11
C GLY A 63 1.28 -11.10 -5.93
N PHE A 64 0.29 -10.90 -5.05
CA PHE A 64 -0.79 -11.87 -4.81
C PHE A 64 -1.69 -11.98 -6.05
N SER A 65 -1.21 -12.68 -7.07
CA SER A 65 -2.00 -13.15 -8.21
C SER A 65 -1.90 -14.67 -8.21
N ASN A 66 -2.95 -15.30 -7.69
CA ASN A 66 -3.20 -16.74 -7.81
C ASN A 66 -4.34 -16.95 -8.81
#